data_AF-A0AAV6R1N0-F1
#
_entry.id   AF-A0AAV6R1N0-F1
#
_cell.length_a   1.000
_cell.length_b   1.000
_cell.length_c   1.000
_cell.angle_alpha   90.00
_cell.angle_beta   90.00
_cell.angle_gamma   90.00
#
_symmetry.space_group_name_H-M   'P 1'
#
loop_
_entity.id
_entity.type
_entity.pdbx_description
1 polymer ?
#
loop_
_entity_poly.entity_id
_entity_poly.type
_entity_poly.pdbx_seq_one_letter_code
_entity_poly.pdbx_strand_id
1 'polypeptide(L)'
;MVYNPVSVEMLLLLLLQILWLLPVTGAAPSPQTTEQLDTGVDWLSRFGYLPTPDQVTGQLQTKEALTKAIKAMQRFGGLKETGVLDKATLGLMQTPRCSLPDVSEAEVTVGRRKRSVSAQNKWNKRHLSWR
;
A
#
# COMPACT_ATOMS: atom_id res chain seq x y z
N MET A 1 -19.07 56.10 39.80
CA MET A 1 -18.90 55.23 38.63
C MET A 1 -18.52 53.86 39.15
N VAL A 2 -19.49 52.94 39.23
CA VAL A 2 -19.33 51.62 39.83
C VAL A 2 -18.73 50.70 38.77
N TYR A 3 -17.46 50.33 38.92
CA TYR A 3 -16.85 49.28 38.09
C TYR A 3 -17.51 47.95 38.48
N ASN A 4 -18.33 47.42 37.57
CA ASN A 4 -19.02 46.15 37.73
C ASN A 4 -18.01 44.98 37.80
N PRO A 5 -18.01 44.15 38.87
CA PRO A 5 -17.00 43.10 39.09
C PRO A 5 -17.16 41.83 38.21
N VAL A 6 -17.87 41.92 37.07
CA VAL A 6 -18.16 40.77 36.19
C VAL A 6 -17.09 40.55 35.10
N SER A 7 -15.91 41.17 35.18
CA SER A 7 -15.10 41.40 33.97
C SER A 7 -13.98 40.40 33.67
N VAL A 8 -13.48 39.58 34.61
CA VAL A 8 -12.29 38.72 34.38
C VAL A 8 -12.52 37.25 34.70
N GLU A 9 -13.18 36.94 35.81
CA GLU A 9 -13.51 35.57 36.21
C GLU A 9 -14.45 34.91 35.19
N MET A 10 -15.47 35.64 34.72
CA MET A 10 -16.38 35.18 33.68
C MET A 10 -15.66 34.94 32.34
N LEU A 11 -14.60 35.71 32.06
CA LEU A 11 -13.81 35.61 30.84
C LEU A 11 -12.87 34.39 30.91
N LEU A 12 -12.26 34.14 32.08
CA LEU A 12 -11.46 32.94 32.35
C LEU A 12 -12.30 31.65 32.28
N LEU A 13 -13.51 31.66 32.84
CA LEU A 13 -14.42 30.52 32.76
C LEU A 13 -14.89 30.25 31.32
N LEU A 14 -15.12 31.30 30.52
CA LEU A 14 -15.41 31.17 29.09
C LEU A 14 -14.24 30.56 28.31
N LEU A 15 -13.01 30.98 28.58
CA LEU A 15 -11.81 30.44 27.93
C LEU A 15 -11.57 28.95 28.26
N LEU A 16 -11.84 28.54 29.51
CA LEU A 16 -11.77 27.13 29.93
C LEU A 16 -12.81 26.25 29.24
N GLN A 17 -14.04 26.74 29.05
CA GLN A 17 -15.07 26.00 28.31
C GLN A 17 -14.77 25.91 26.81
N ILE A 18 -14.18 26.94 26.22
CA ILE A 18 -13.72 26.92 24.82
C ILE A 18 -12.58 25.91 24.65
N LEU A 19 -11.67 25.81 25.62
CA LEU A 19 -10.56 24.84 25.59
C LEU A 19 -11.03 23.38 25.66
N TRP A 20 -12.15 23.10 26.34
CA TRP A 20 -12.76 21.77 26.36
C TRP A 20 -13.51 21.43 25.06
N LEU A 21 -13.91 22.44 24.30
CA LEU A 21 -14.61 22.29 23.02
C LEU A 21 -13.65 22.19 21.82
N LEU A 22 -12.35 22.39 22.01
CA LEU A 22 -11.39 22.13 20.93
C LEU A 22 -11.33 20.63 20.67
N PRO A 23 -11.68 20.16 19.45
CA PRO A 23 -11.55 18.77 19.11
C PRO A 23 -10.06 18.40 19.19
N VAL A 24 -9.74 17.37 19.97
CA VAL A 24 -8.44 16.70 19.89
C VAL A 24 -8.29 16.25 18.45
N THR A 25 -7.40 16.91 17.70
CA THR A 25 -7.12 16.58 16.30
C THR A 25 -6.39 15.24 16.26
N GLY A 26 -7.15 14.16 16.30
CA GLY A 26 -6.67 12.87 15.84
C GLY A 26 -6.29 13.01 14.37
N ALA A 27 -5.01 12.82 14.05
CA ALA A 27 -4.52 12.87 12.69
C ALA A 27 -5.32 11.90 11.81
N ALA A 28 -6.15 12.45 10.92
CA ALA A 28 -6.86 11.66 9.94
C ALA A 28 -5.85 10.97 9.00
N PRO A 29 -6.11 9.73 8.57
CA PRO A 29 -5.29 9.10 7.53
C PRO A 29 -5.31 10.00 6.29
N SER A 30 -4.11 10.39 5.83
CA SER A 30 -3.95 11.21 4.63
C SER A 30 -4.70 10.58 3.47
N PRO A 31 -5.51 11.34 2.70
CA PRO A 31 -6.06 10.84 1.46
C PRO A 31 -4.91 10.42 0.55
N GLN A 32 -4.97 9.19 0.03
CA GLN A 32 -4.00 8.68 -0.93
C GLN A 32 -4.20 9.47 -2.24
N THR A 33 -3.12 10.05 -2.77
CA THR A 33 -3.20 10.80 -4.02
C THR A 33 -3.42 9.83 -5.18
N THR A 34 -4.19 10.24 -6.19
CA THR A 34 -4.43 9.44 -7.42
C THR A 34 -3.13 8.97 -8.06
N GLU A 35 -2.10 9.82 -8.07
CA GLU A 35 -0.75 9.53 -8.55
C GLU A 35 -0.09 8.35 -7.81
N GLN A 36 -0.27 8.26 -6.48
CA GLN A 36 0.31 7.18 -5.67
C GLN A 36 -0.36 5.85 -5.94
N LEU A 37 -1.67 5.88 -6.19
CA LEU A 37 -2.44 4.69 -6.56
C LEU A 37 -2.04 4.19 -7.95
N ASP A 38 -1.90 5.09 -8.93
CA ASP A 38 -1.49 4.72 -10.28
C ASP A 38 -0.08 4.13 -10.30
N THR A 39 0.87 4.79 -9.63
CA THR A 39 2.24 4.27 -9.43
C THR A 39 2.23 2.92 -8.72
N GLY A 40 1.33 2.72 -7.75
CA GLY A 40 1.17 1.45 -7.04
C GLY A 40 0.66 0.33 -7.92
N VAL A 41 -0.30 0.60 -8.81
CA VAL A 41 -0.85 -0.38 -9.74
C VAL A 41 0.20 -0.84 -10.74
N ASP A 42 0.97 0.08 -11.31
CA ASP A 42 2.05 -0.25 -12.25
C ASP A 42 3.12 -1.12 -11.56
N TRP A 43 3.56 -0.72 -10.36
CA TRP A 43 4.54 -1.48 -9.58
C TRP A 43 4.04 -2.89 -9.26
N LEU A 44 2.80 -3.03 -8.78
CA LEU A 44 2.20 -4.33 -8.45
C LEU A 44 2.07 -5.22 -9.69
N SER A 45 1.75 -4.65 -10.85
CA SER A 45 1.68 -5.37 -12.12
C SER A 45 3.07 -5.86 -12.55
N ARG A 46 4.08 -4.99 -12.48
CA ARG A 46 5.47 -5.30 -12.85
C ARG A 46 6.05 -6.47 -12.06
N PHE A 47 5.73 -6.59 -10.78
CA PHE A 47 6.23 -7.67 -9.92
C PHE A 47 5.29 -8.88 -9.80
N GLY A 48 4.22 -8.89 -10.60
CA GLY A 48 3.34 -10.04 -10.79
C GLY A 48 2.17 -10.11 -9.81
N TYR A 49 1.96 -9.13 -8.94
CA TYR A 49 0.85 -9.14 -7.98
C TYR A 49 -0.50 -8.79 -8.60
N LEU A 50 -0.50 -8.08 -9.74
CA LEU A 50 -1.66 -7.78 -10.55
C LEU A 50 -1.46 -8.28 -11.98
N PRO A 51 -2.53 -8.70 -12.68
CA PRO A 51 -2.46 -8.97 -14.10
C PRO A 51 -2.17 -7.67 -14.86
N THR A 52 -1.31 -7.74 -15.88
CA THR A 52 -0.98 -6.59 -16.71
C THR A 52 -2.26 -6.00 -17.29
N PRO A 53 -2.50 -4.68 -17.13
CA PRO A 53 -3.69 -4.05 -17.68
C PRO A 53 -3.64 -4.17 -19.21
N ASP A 54 -4.58 -4.91 -19.78
CA ASP A 54 -4.70 -5.03 -21.23
C ASP A 54 -5.24 -3.70 -21.78
N GLN A 55 -4.38 -2.97 -22.51
CA GLN A 55 -4.72 -1.67 -23.09
C GLN A 55 -5.86 -1.75 -24.10
N VAL A 56 -6.09 -2.94 -24.71
CA VAL A 56 -7.16 -3.15 -25.69
C VAL A 56 -8.50 -3.38 -24.98
N THR A 57 -8.48 -4.10 -23.87
CA THR A 57 -9.68 -4.57 -23.16
C THR A 57 -10.14 -3.59 -22.07
N GLY A 58 -9.30 -2.62 -21.70
CA GLY A 58 -9.65 -1.57 -20.72
C GLY A 58 -9.95 -2.13 -19.34
N GLN A 59 -9.26 -3.21 -18.95
CA GLN A 59 -9.59 -3.95 -17.75
C GLN A 59 -9.27 -3.13 -16.49
N LEU A 60 -10.33 -2.67 -15.82
CA LEU A 60 -10.22 -1.96 -14.54
C LEU A 60 -9.93 -2.95 -13.41
N GLN A 61 -8.90 -2.67 -12.62
CA GLN A 61 -8.60 -3.42 -11.40
C GLN A 61 -9.63 -3.07 -10.33
N THR A 62 -10.26 -4.09 -9.74
CA THR A 62 -11.20 -3.85 -8.64
C THR A 62 -10.45 -3.46 -7.36
N LYS A 63 -11.12 -2.72 -6.47
CA LYS A 63 -10.54 -2.33 -5.18
C LYS A 63 -10.14 -3.54 -4.34
N GLU A 64 -10.91 -4.61 -4.43
CA GLU A 64 -10.67 -5.88 -3.74
C GLU A 64 -9.42 -6.57 -4.30
N ALA A 65 -9.26 -6.61 -5.62
CA ALA A 65 -8.08 -7.17 -6.28
C ALA A 65 -6.81 -6.39 -5.89
N LEU A 66 -6.89 -5.05 -5.89
CA LEU A 66 -5.79 -4.19 -5.47
C LEU A 66 -5.42 -4.44 -4.00
N THR A 67 -6.41 -4.47 -3.10
CA THR A 67 -6.19 -4.72 -1.68
C THR A 67 -5.54 -6.09 -1.46
N LYS A 68 -5.97 -7.11 -2.19
CA LYS A 68 -5.39 -8.46 -2.12
C LYS A 68 -3.95 -8.49 -2.64
N ALA A 69 -3.67 -7.81 -3.75
CA ALA A 69 -2.33 -7.68 -4.30
C ALA A 69 -1.37 -6.99 -3.31
N ILE A 70 -1.82 -5.89 -2.68
CA ILE A 70 -1.03 -5.18 -1.67
C ILE A 70 -0.71 -6.10 -0.49
N LYS A 71 -1.69 -6.87 0.01
CA LYS A 71 -1.45 -7.84 1.10
C LYS A 71 -0.44 -8.91 0.72
N ALA A 72 -0.52 -9.44 -0.51
CA ALA A 72 0.42 -10.45 -0.99
C ALA A 72 1.86 -9.89 -1.06
N MET A 73 2.03 -8.67 -1.56
CA MET A 73 3.31 -7.97 -1.57
C MET A 73 3.81 -7.68 -0.16
N GLN A 74 2.96 -7.17 0.73
CA GLN A 74 3.33 -6.91 2.13
C GLN A 74 3.83 -8.19 2.82
N ARG A 75 3.12 -9.30 2.62
CA ARG A 75 3.54 -10.60 3.13
C ARG A 75 4.89 -11.03 2.58
N PHE A 76 5.14 -10.84 1.29
CA PHE A 76 6.43 -11.16 0.66
C PHE A 76 7.57 -10.30 1.24
N GLY A 77 7.32 -9.00 1.44
CA GLY A 77 8.26 -8.06 2.04
C GLY A 77 8.37 -8.11 3.56
N GLY A 78 7.67 -9.04 4.23
CA GLY A 78 7.69 -9.17 5.69
C GLY A 78 6.98 -8.04 6.45
N LEU A 79 6.13 -7.27 5.78
CA LEU A 79 5.28 -6.24 6.37
C LEU A 79 3.96 -6.83 6.89
N LYS A 80 3.29 -6.07 7.76
CA LYS A 80 1.92 -6.41 8.19
C LYS A 80 0.96 -6.26 7.00
N GLU A 81 0.08 -7.25 6.81
CA GLU A 81 -0.91 -7.29 5.72
C GLU A 81 -2.07 -6.28 5.91
N THR A 82 -1.78 -4.98 5.83
CA THR A 82 -2.77 -3.91 5.94
C THR A 82 -3.64 -3.79 4.68
N GLY A 83 -3.11 -4.17 3.50
CA GLY A 83 -3.79 -4.05 2.22
C GLY A 83 -3.91 -2.60 1.72
N VAL A 84 -3.12 -1.70 2.30
CA VAL A 84 -3.10 -0.27 1.98
C VAL A 84 -1.66 0.16 1.70
N LEU A 85 -1.47 1.10 0.79
CA LEU A 85 -0.18 1.74 0.53
C LEU A 85 0.20 2.71 1.67
N ASP A 86 0.50 2.14 2.83
CA ASP A 86 1.02 2.89 3.98
C ASP A 86 2.49 3.30 3.76
N LYS A 87 3.02 4.14 4.66
CA LYS A 87 4.40 4.65 4.55
C LYS A 87 5.45 3.53 4.51
N ALA A 88 5.24 2.46 5.27
CA ALA A 88 6.14 1.32 5.30
C ALA A 88 6.13 0.58 3.95
N THR A 89 4.94 0.40 3.38
CA THR A 89 4.73 -0.22 2.07
C THR A 89 5.36 0.60 0.95
N LEU A 90 5.17 1.92 0.96
CA LEU A 90 5.82 2.82 -0.01
C LEU A 90 7.35 2.79 0.14
N GLY A 91 7.85 2.76 1.37
CA GLY A 91 9.28 2.59 1.65
C GLY A 91 9.84 1.29 1.06
N LEU A 92 9.11 0.18 1.21
CA LEU A 92 9.47 -1.10 0.60
C LEU A 92 9.51 -1.02 -0.94
N MET A 93 8.49 -0.41 -1.56
CA MET A 93 8.40 -0.28 -3.02
C MET A 93 9.54 0.55 -3.63
N GLN A 94 10.09 1.50 -2.86
CA GLN A 94 11.22 2.35 -3.27
C GLN A 94 12.59 1.68 -3.13
N THR A 95 12.67 0.50 -2.49
CA THR A 95 13.95 -0.19 -2.33
C THR A 95 14.49 -0.67 -3.68
N PRO A 96 15.80 -0.51 -3.96
CA PRO A 96 16.40 -1.04 -5.17
C PRO A 96 16.32 -2.57 -5.17
N ARG A 97 15.80 -3.14 -6.26
CA ARG A 97 15.52 -4.58 -6.37
C ARG A 97 15.78 -5.12 -7.77
N CYS A 98 15.80 -6.45 -7.90
CA CYS A 98 15.86 -7.09 -9.21
C CYS A 98 14.54 -6.89 -9.98
N SER A 99 14.59 -6.95 -11.31
CA SER A 99 13.41 -6.81 -12.17
C SER A 99 12.58 -8.08 -12.29
N LEU A 100 12.98 -9.18 -11.63
CA LEU A 100 12.25 -10.44 -11.69
C LEU A 100 10.95 -10.33 -10.87
N PRO A 101 9.83 -10.88 -11.36
CA PRO A 101 8.58 -10.96 -10.61
C PRO A 101 8.72 -11.79 -9.33
N ASP A 102 8.01 -11.39 -8.30
CA ASP A 102 8.02 -12.06 -6.98
C ASP A 102 7.10 -13.28 -6.96
N VAL A 103 6.01 -13.20 -7.72
CA VAL A 103 5.02 -14.26 -7.86
C VAL A 103 4.91 -14.65 -9.34
N SER A 104 4.76 -15.95 -9.58
CA SER A 104 4.55 -16.45 -10.94
C SER A 104 3.09 -16.26 -11.37
N GLU A 105 2.88 -15.98 -12.65
CA GLU A 105 1.56 -15.74 -13.26
C GLU A 105 0.58 -16.91 -13.03
N ALA A 106 1.11 -18.12 -12.82
CA ALA A 106 0.35 -19.32 -12.48
C ALA A 106 -0.30 -19.29 -11.09
N GLU A 107 0.27 -18.55 -10.13
CA GLU A 107 -0.29 -18.43 -8.77
C GLU A 107 -1.40 -17.38 -8.68
N VAL A 108 -1.38 -16.39 -9.58
CA VAL A 108 -2.36 -15.28 -9.60
C VAL A 108 -3.68 -15.71 -10.23
N THR A 109 -3.63 -16.52 -11.29
CA THR A 109 -4.78 -16.83 -12.14
C THR A 109 -5.59 -18.05 -11.68
N VAL A 110 -5.01 -18.97 -10.90
CA VAL A 110 -5.68 -20.23 -10.57
C VAL A 110 -5.38 -20.67 -9.13
N GLY A 111 -6.39 -20.66 -8.26
CA GLY A 111 -6.34 -21.31 -6.93
C GLY A 111 -6.11 -22.83 -6.98
N ARG A 112 -6.02 -23.40 -8.19
CA ARG A 112 -5.60 -24.78 -8.43
C ARG A 112 -4.09 -24.76 -8.65
N ARG A 113 -3.35 -25.26 -7.66
CA ARG A 113 -1.93 -25.62 -7.75
C ARG A 113 -1.75 -26.59 -8.92
N LYS A 114 -1.62 -26.06 -10.14
CA LYS A 114 -1.22 -26.84 -11.31
C LYS A 114 0.10 -27.44 -10.89
N ARG A 115 0.21 -28.78 -10.87
CA ARG A 115 1.47 -29.47 -10.59
C ARG A 115 2.45 -28.93 -11.61
N SER A 116 3.21 -27.92 -11.20
CA SER A 116 4.19 -27.25 -12.03
C SER A 116 5.10 -28.36 -12.51
N VAL A 117 5.10 -28.61 -13.82
CA VAL A 117 6.14 -29.41 -14.45
C VAL A 117 7.41 -28.70 -14.05
N SER A 118 8.25 -29.36 -13.25
CA SER A 118 9.46 -28.80 -12.64
C SER A 118 10.09 -27.81 -13.60
N ALA A 119 10.13 -26.53 -13.20
CA ALA A 119 10.70 -25.51 -14.05
C ALA A 119 12.07 -25.99 -14.52
N GLN A 120 12.27 -26.04 -15.84
CA GLN A 120 13.48 -26.58 -16.47
C GLN A 120 14.65 -25.59 -16.30
N ASN A 121 14.76 -24.98 -15.12
CA ASN A 121 15.72 -23.94 -14.74
C ASN A 121 16.98 -24.58 -14.12
N LYS A 122 17.27 -25.84 -14.50
CA LYS A 122 18.42 -26.58 -13.99
C LYS A 122 19.37 -26.85 -15.13
N TRP A 123 20.58 -26.31 -15.00
CA TRP A 123 21.66 -26.64 -15.92
C TRP A 123 22.03 -28.12 -15.78
N ASN A 124 21.96 -28.86 -16.88
CA ASN A 124 22.38 -30.28 -16.94
C ASN A 124 23.89 -30.45 -17.03
N LYS A 125 24.64 -29.34 -17.20
CA LYS A 125 26.11 -29.31 -17.25
C LYS A 125 26.65 -28.62 -16.00
N ARG A 126 27.78 -29.10 -15.50
CA ARG A 126 28.47 -28.53 -14.32
C ARG A 126 29.45 -27.40 -14.66
N HIS A 127 29.93 -27.37 -15.90
CA HIS A 127 30.84 -26.34 -16.37
C HIS A 127 30.07 -25.30 -17.18
N LEU A 128 29.91 -24.11 -16.61
CA LEU A 128 29.20 -22.97 -17.21
C LEU A 128 30.23 -21.95 -17.70
N SER A 129 30.01 -21.40 -18.88
CA SER A 129 30.81 -20.30 -19.45
C SER A 129 29.93 -19.09 -19.70
N TRP A 130 30.44 -17.88 -19.44
CA TRP A 130 29.76 -16.60 -19.71
C TRP A 130 30.61 -15.73 -20.66
N ARG A 131 29.99 -14.72 -21.28
CA ARG A 131 30.66 -13.71 -22.11
C ARG A 131 30.42 -12.33 -21.52
#